data_AF-A0A544TM66-F1
#
_entry.id   AF-A0A544TM66-F1
#
_cell.length_a   1.000
_cell.length_b   1.000
_cell.length_c   1.000
_cell.angle_alpha   90.00
_cell.angle_beta   90.00
_cell.angle_gamma   90.00
#
_symmetry.space_group_name_H-M   'P 1'
#
loop_
_entity.id
_entity.type
_entity.pdbx_description
1 polymer ?
#
loop_
_entity_poly.entity_id
_entity_poly.type
_entity_poly.pdbx_seq_one_letter_code
_entity_poly.pdbx_strand_id
1 'polypeptide(L)' 'MNETDILMIIKQLEPKLQSVLFQTSNDCREDLEQDLKERIIKIMKNNINLEVPGFFDFIGEELMLDYSEGLTRC' A
#
# COMPACT_ATOMS: atom_id res chain seq x y z
N MET A 1 -4.68 -4.61 13.34
CA MET A 1 -3.43 -4.85 12.59
C MET A 1 -2.32 -5.07 13.58
N ASN A 2 -1.55 -6.14 13.41
CA ASN A 2 -0.51 -6.54 14.35
C ASN A 2 0.80 -5.78 14.05
N GLU A 3 1.71 -5.76 15.02
CA GLU A 3 2.99 -5.07 14.88
C GLU A 3 3.82 -5.61 13.69
N THR A 4 3.73 -6.92 13.43
CA THR A 4 4.33 -7.59 12.28
C THR A 4 3.82 -7.06 10.95
N ASP A 5 2.51 -6.79 10.83
CA ASP A 5 1.89 -6.31 9.60
C ASP A 5 2.35 -4.88 9.28
N ILE A 6 2.45 -4.04 10.31
CA ILE A 6 3.01 -2.68 10.22
C ILE A 6 4.44 -2.75 9.69
N LEU A 7 5.27 -3.62 10.26
CA LEU A 7 6.66 -3.79 9.83
C LEU A 7 6.78 -4.28 8.39
N MET A 8 5.92 -5.20 7.95
CA MET A 8 5.94 -5.68 6.56
C MET A 8 5.62 -4.56 5.57
N ILE A 9 4.64 -3.71 5.85
CA ILE A 9 4.29 -2.61 4.96
C ILE A 9 5.35 -1.52 4.98
N ILE A 10 5.94 -1.20 6.15
CA ILE A 10 7.08 -0.27 6.21
C ILE A 10 8.22 -0.80 5.34
N LYS A 11 8.50 -2.10 5.38
CA LYS A 11 9.53 -2.74 4.54
C LYS A 11 9.20 -2.64 3.04
N GLN A 12 7.93 -2.76 2.65
CA GLN A 12 7.50 -2.55 1.27
C GLN A 12 7.63 -1.08 0.82
N LEU A 13 7.51 -0.13 1.74
CA LEU A 13 7.64 1.30 1.49
C LEU A 13 9.10 1.80 1.51
N GLU A 14 10.02 1.02 2.08
CA GLU A 14 11.46 1.32 2.15
C GLU A 14 12.07 1.85 0.83
N PRO A 15 11.87 1.24 -0.35
CA PRO A 15 12.44 1.76 -1.60
C PRO A 15 11.93 3.16 -1.96
N LYS A 16 10.66 3.48 -1.64
CA LYS A 16 10.11 4.81 -1.86
C LYS A 16 10.65 5.82 -0.84
N LEU A 17 10.78 5.42 0.43
CA LEU A 17 11.41 6.22 1.48
C LEU A 17 12.83 6.61 1.08
N GLN A 18 13.66 5.65 0.69
CA GLN A 18 15.04 5.89 0.27
C GLN A 18 15.13 6.86 -0.92
N SER A 19 14.24 6.72 -1.90
CA SER A 19 14.18 7.62 -3.06
C SER A 19 13.87 9.07 -2.66
N VAL A 20 12.95 9.29 -1.71
CA VAL A 20 12.59 10.63 -1.21
C VAL A 20 13.72 11.22 -0.35
N LEU A 21 14.31 10.41 0.53
CA LEU A 21 15.42 10.84 1.38
C LEU A 21 16.63 11.25 0.55
N PHE A 22 16.90 10.56 -0.57
CA PHE A 22 18.00 10.91 -1.46
C PHE A 22 17.84 12.29 -2.12
N GLN A 23 16.60 12.76 -2.30
CA GLN A 23 16.28 14.08 -2.85
C GLN A 23 16.36 15.22 -1.81
N THR A 24 16.59 14.88 -0.54
CA THR A 24 16.67 15.82 0.58
C THR A 24 18.12 16.13 0.94
N SER A 25 18.39 17.35 1.42
CA SER A 25 19.67 17.76 1.99
C SER A 25 20.08 16.84 3.15
N ASN A 26 21.37 16.53 3.25
CA ASN A 26 21.88 15.61 4.27
C ASN A 26 21.52 16.07 5.70
N ASP A 27 21.58 17.37 5.97
CA ASP A 27 21.32 17.94 7.29
C ASP A 27 19.88 17.72 7.79
N CYS A 28 18.93 17.49 6.86
CA CYS A 28 17.52 17.29 7.19
C CYS A 28 17.07 15.83 6.99
N ARG A 29 17.96 14.96 6.51
CA ARG A 29 17.59 13.61 6.04
C ARG A 29 17.15 12.70 7.19
N GLU A 30 17.86 12.74 8.31
CA GLU A 30 17.56 11.92 9.49
C GLU A 30 16.21 12.32 10.12
N ASP A 31 16.00 13.62 10.32
CA ASP A 31 14.74 14.15 10.87
C ASP A 31 13.55 13.81 9.96
N LEU A 32 13.72 13.97 8.65
CA LEU A 32 12.69 13.63 7.68
C LEU A 32 12.38 12.13 7.66
N GLU A 33 13.40 11.27 7.79
CA GLU A 33 13.21 9.82 7.88
C GLU A 33 12.34 9.44 9.08
N GLN A 34 12.60 10.04 10.24
CA GLN A 34 11.81 9.80 11.45
C GLN A 34 10.38 10.31 11.32
N ASP A 35 10.17 11.54 10.84
CA ASP A 35 8.81 12.10 10.68
C ASP A 35 7.97 11.26 9.69
N LEU A 36 8.58 10.81 8.60
CA LEU A 36 7.90 9.94 7.62
C LEU A 36 7.51 8.60 8.24
N LYS A 37 8.40 7.93 8.99
CA LYS A 37 8.10 6.67 9.67
C LYS A 37 6.98 6.86 10.71
N GLU A 38 7.04 7.92 11.51
CA GLU A 38 5.98 8.24 12.48
C GLU A 38 4.63 8.47 11.82
N ARG A 39 4.59 9.24 10.73
CA ARG A 39 3.36 9.49 9.97
C ARG A 39 2.78 8.21 9.40
N ILE A 40 3.61 7.34 8.81
CA ILE A 40 3.17 6.04 8.30
C ILE A 40 2.52 5.24 9.43
N ILE A 41 3.18 5.11 10.58
CA ILE A 41 2.64 4.37 11.73
C ILE A 41 1.32 5.00 12.23
N LYS A 42 1.23 6.32 12.31
CA LYS A 42 0.00 7.04 12.73
C LYS A 42 -1.15 6.81 11.76
N ILE A 43 -0.91 6.93 10.46
CA ILE A 43 -1.90 6.67 9.40
C ILE A 43 -2.38 5.23 9.49
N MET A 44 -1.45 4.29 9.63
CA MET A 44 -1.75 2.88 9.75
C MET A 44 -2.55 2.55 11.00
N LYS A 45 -2.24 3.14 12.15
CA LYS A 45 -3.02 2.92 13.38
C LYS A 45 -4.42 3.54 13.31
N ASN A 46 -4.59 4.63 12.54
CA ASN A 46 -5.84 5.41 12.51
C ASN A 46 -6.77 5.11 11.33
N ASN A 47 -6.27 4.62 10.18
CA ASN A 47 -7.05 4.49 8.93
C ASN A 47 -7.45 3.06 8.53
N ILE A 48 -7.31 2.05 9.40
CA ILE A 48 -7.79 0.67 9.09
C ILE A 48 -9.31 0.56 9.31
N ASN A 49 -10.08 1.53 8.83
CA ASN A 49 -11.54 1.47 8.85
C ASN A 49 -12.17 1.89 7.52
N LEU A 50 -11.37 1.86 6.45
CA LEU A 50 -11.88 1.91 5.09
C LEU A 50 -11.79 0.48 4.56
N GLU A 51 -12.93 -0.16 4.28
CA GLU A 51 -12.99 -1.33 3.40
C GLU A 51 -12.49 -0.88 2.03
N VAL A 52 -11.17 -0.90 1.85
CA VAL A 52 -10.55 -0.69 0.55
C VAL A 52 -10.55 -2.05 -0.16
N PRO A 53 -11.25 -2.19 -1.28
CA PRO A 53 -11.24 -3.44 -2.03
C PRO A 53 -9.80 -3.79 -2.41
N GLY A 54 -9.45 -5.08 -2.26
CA GLY A 54 -8.18 -5.59 -2.73
C GLY A 54 -8.06 -5.40 -4.25
N PHE A 55 -6.83 -5.35 -4.75
CA PHE A 55 -6.57 -5.23 -6.20
C PHE A 55 -7.34 -6.26 -7.04
N PHE A 56 -7.50 -7.49 -6.54
CA PHE A 56 -8.25 -8.54 -7.22
C PHE A 56 -9.76 -8.47 -6.99
N ASP A 57 -10.21 -7.86 -5.89
CA ASP A 57 -11.64 -7.55 -5.69
C ASP A 57 -12.08 -6.50 -6.72
N PHE A 58 -11.19 -5.56 -7.05
CA PHE A 58 -11.41 -4.58 -8.11
C PHE A 58 -11.46 -5.20 -9.51
N ILE A 59 -10.57 -6.15 -9.82
CA ILE A 59 -10.47 -6.79 -11.14
C ILE A 59 -11.55 -7.89 -11.33
N GLY A 60 -11.95 -8.57 -10.26
CA GLY A 60 -12.88 -9.69 -10.29
C GLY A 60 -14.30 -9.29 -10.69
N GLU A 61 -14.74 -8.08 -10.36
CA GLU A 61 -16.04 -7.56 -10.81
C GLU A 61 -16.08 -7.29 -12.32
N GLU A 62 -14.97 -6.86 -12.91
CA GLU A 62 -14.92 -6.51 -14.35
C GLU A 62 -14.79 -7.77 -15.23
N LEU A 63 -14.11 -8.83 -14.76
CA LEU A 63 -13.92 -10.07 -15.52
C LEU A 63 -15.08 -11.08 -15.43
N MET A 64 -16.04 -10.92 -14.52
CA MET A 64 -17.20 -11.82 -14.39
C MET A 64 -18.31 -11.54 -15.42
N LEU A 65 -18.28 -10.40 -16.12
CA LEU A 65 -19.28 -10.07 -17.14
C LEU A 65 -18.98 -10.69 -18.52
N ASP A 66 -17.72 -11.06 -18.79
CA ASP A 66 -17.30 -11.60 -20.10
C ASP A 66 -17.40 -13.13 -20.22
N TYR A 67 -17.52 -13.87 -19.10
CA TYR A 67 -17.54 -15.34 -19.13
C TYR A 67 -18.92 -15.97 -19.35
N SER A 68 -20.01 -15.19 -19.31
CA SER A 68 -21.36 -15.73 -19.51
C SER A 68 -21.81 -15.87 -20.98
N GLU A 69 -21.11 -15.27 -21.94
CA GLU A 69 -21.50 -15.33 -23.36
C GLU A 69 -20.75 -16.37 -24.21
N GLY A 70 -19.85 -17.16 -23.61
CA GLY A 70 -18.90 -18.00 -24.36
C GLY A 70 -19.17 -19.51 -24.46
N LEU A 71 -20.30 -20.03 -23.96
CA LEU A 71 -20.54 -21.48 -23.86
C LEU A 71 -21.81 -21.97 -24.58
N THR A 72 -21.98 -21.57 -25.84
CA THR A 72 -22.80 -22.34 -26.79
C THR A 72 -21.91 -23.43 -27.41
N ARG A 73 -22.01 -24.63 -26.83
CA ARG A 73 -21.44 -25.89 -27.32
C ARG A 73 -21.74 -26.10 -28.82
N CYS A 74 -20.70 -26.35 -29.62
CA CYS A 74 -20.78 -27.19 -30.82
C CYS A 74 -20.55 -28.65 -30.44
#